data_AF-F7ZK76-F1
#
_entry.id   AF-F7ZK76-F1
#
_cell.length_a   1.000
_cell.length_b   1.000
_cell.length_c   1.000
_cell.angle_alpha   90.00
_cell.angle_beta   90.00
_cell.angle_gamma   90.00
#
_symmetry.space_group_name_H-M   'P 1'
#
loop_
_entity.id
_entity.type
_entity.pdbx_description
1 polymer ?
#
loop_
_entity_poly.entity_id
_entity_poly.type
_entity_poly.pdbx_seq_one_letter_code
_entity_poly.pdbx_strand_id
1 'polypeptide(L)'
;MRKLCVWVLRALACHNCRALKCRQRTAKVSQKLGDFMKQDLIAAALSLAVLSPVAAVAQEVTLAPADPQPKASALAPGLAVNYATIPSNVRSIDLARKSLERRSEPGAPIAGLSLEDTKGGDKVLTSERAEQVAADISGFIKFDAAGTYTLDFLSNDGLQIAIGGQEVGFYDGVHPCGYVGEIEVAVPQAGFYALEATYFQRKGTACLMMEIGPDSDGLELASDDIFFH
;
A
#
# COMPACT_ATOMS: atom_id res chain seq x y z
N MET A 1 18.04 7.69 -81.39
CA MET A 1 16.90 8.49 -81.89
C MET A 1 16.20 9.08 -80.67
N ARG A 2 16.31 10.40 -80.48
CA ARG A 2 15.20 11.38 -80.54
C ARG A 2 14.06 11.10 -79.53
N LYS A 3 13.55 12.04 -78.75
CA LYS A 3 13.85 13.44 -78.41
C LYS A 3 12.88 13.80 -77.26
N LEU A 4 13.37 14.60 -76.31
CA LEU A 4 12.73 15.72 -75.59
C LEU A 4 11.28 15.57 -75.09
N CYS A 5 11.01 15.69 -73.77
CA CYS A 5 11.06 16.92 -72.96
C CYS A 5 9.89 17.88 -73.31
N VAL A 6 9.02 18.19 -72.33
CA VAL A 6 8.96 19.53 -71.68
C VAL A 6 7.63 19.74 -70.93
N TRP A 7 7.75 19.95 -69.60
CA TRP A 7 7.10 20.97 -68.72
C TRP A 7 5.55 21.08 -68.72
N VAL A 8 4.89 21.24 -67.58
CA VAL A 8 4.91 22.47 -66.75
C VAL A 8 4.62 22.15 -65.26
N LEU A 9 5.53 22.64 -64.42
CA LEU A 9 5.41 22.84 -62.98
C LEU A 9 4.19 23.71 -62.61
N ARG A 10 3.64 23.50 -61.42
CA ARG A 10 3.61 24.57 -60.39
C ARG A 10 3.29 24.02 -59.00
N ALA A 11 4.36 23.88 -58.22
CA ALA A 11 4.29 24.09 -56.78
C ALA A 11 4.19 25.60 -56.50
N LEU A 12 3.29 25.99 -55.61
CA LEU A 12 3.39 27.20 -54.79
C LEU A 12 2.94 26.80 -53.38
N ALA A 13 3.84 26.67 -52.41
CA ALA A 13 4.60 27.72 -51.74
C ALA A 13 3.83 28.32 -50.55
N CYS A 14 4.25 27.83 -49.38
CA CYS A 14 4.22 28.49 -48.08
C CYS A 14 4.72 29.94 -48.18
N HIS A 15 3.91 30.92 -47.78
CA HIS A 15 4.24 32.34 -47.53
C HIS A 15 3.26 32.82 -46.43
N ASN A 16 3.62 33.58 -45.39
CA ASN A 16 4.89 34.13 -44.97
C ASN A 16 4.71 34.65 -43.53
N CYS A 17 5.59 34.24 -42.63
CA CYS A 17 5.90 35.00 -41.43
C CYS A 17 6.99 36.02 -41.83
N ARG A 18 6.74 37.33 -41.73
CA ARG A 18 7.75 38.40 -41.67
C ARG A 18 7.02 39.70 -41.31
N ALA A 19 7.13 40.22 -40.10
CA ALA A 19 8.33 40.85 -39.54
C ALA A 19 8.80 42.08 -40.35
N LEU A 20 8.52 43.23 -39.73
CA LEU A 20 9.44 44.37 -39.58
C LEU A 20 9.64 45.37 -40.74
N LYS A 21 9.51 46.64 -40.29
CA LYS A 21 10.28 47.85 -40.67
C LYS A 21 9.67 48.78 -41.71
N CYS A 22 9.00 49.82 -41.20
CA CYS A 22 9.47 51.19 -41.43
C CYS A 22 9.73 51.80 -40.04
N ARG A 23 10.99 51.74 -39.56
CA ARG A 23 11.91 52.88 -39.50
C ARG A 23 11.37 53.99 -38.57
N GLN A 24 11.83 53.98 -37.31
CA GLN A 24 12.97 54.80 -36.83
C GLN A 24 12.49 56.20 -36.42
N ARG A 25 12.37 56.52 -35.14
CA ARG A 25 13.39 57.06 -34.21
C ARG A 25 12.55 57.93 -33.24
N THR A 26 12.76 58.14 -31.95
CA THR A 26 13.89 58.01 -31.02
C THR A 26 13.40 58.52 -29.65
N ALA A 27 13.96 57.96 -28.58
CA ALA A 27 14.18 58.57 -27.26
C ALA A 27 12.94 58.94 -26.41
N LYS A 28 12.72 58.27 -25.27
CA LYS A 28 13.29 58.53 -23.93
C LYS A 28 12.81 59.86 -23.32
N VAL A 29 12.61 59.80 -21.99
CA VAL A 29 12.37 60.90 -21.02
C VAL A 29 10.87 61.07 -20.72
N SER A 30 10.28 60.56 -19.64
CA SER A 30 10.56 60.64 -18.18
C SER A 30 9.48 61.49 -17.52
N GLN A 31 8.75 60.84 -16.60
CA GLN A 31 8.20 61.36 -15.34
C GLN A 31 7.41 62.69 -15.37
N LYS A 32 6.22 62.67 -14.78
CA LYS A 32 5.87 63.34 -13.49
C LYS A 32 4.48 63.92 -13.77
N LEU A 33 3.55 64.10 -12.85
CA LEU A 33 3.38 63.89 -11.42
C LEU A 33 1.85 63.96 -11.27
N GLY A 34 1.23 63.26 -10.33
CA GLY A 34 0.89 63.92 -9.08
C GLY A 34 -0.42 64.69 -9.20
N ASP A 35 -1.38 64.32 -8.35
CA ASP A 35 -2.55 65.10 -7.91
C ASP A 35 -3.90 64.52 -8.35
N PHE A 36 -4.38 63.54 -7.57
CA PHE A 36 -5.81 63.46 -7.27
C PHE A 36 -6.00 63.05 -5.81
N MET A 37 -5.70 64.01 -4.92
CA MET A 37 -6.19 64.05 -3.55
C MET A 37 -7.70 64.33 -3.56
N LYS A 38 -8.50 63.37 -3.08
CA LYS A 38 -9.50 63.53 -2.00
C LYS A 38 -10.68 62.56 -2.16
N GLN A 39 -10.89 61.81 -1.08
CA GLN A 39 -12.17 61.38 -0.52
C GLN A 39 -13.04 60.49 -1.40
N ASP A 40 -13.14 59.21 -1.02
CA ASP A 40 -14.43 58.68 -0.56
C ASP A 40 -14.20 57.45 0.33
N LEU A 41 -14.73 57.56 1.55
CA LEU A 41 -14.85 56.50 2.54
C LEU A 41 -16.02 55.60 2.13
N ILE A 42 -15.75 54.35 1.76
CA ILE A 42 -16.74 53.28 1.81
C ILE A 42 -16.12 52.12 2.60
N ALA A 43 -16.61 51.94 3.83
CA ALA A 43 -16.28 50.81 4.67
C ALA A 43 -16.94 49.54 4.10
N ALA A 44 -16.16 48.66 3.48
CA ALA A 44 -16.55 47.30 3.15
C ALA A 44 -16.13 46.38 4.30
N ALA A 45 -17.08 45.99 5.15
CA ALA A 45 -16.86 44.93 6.13
C ALA A 45 -16.83 43.58 5.39
N LEU A 46 -15.64 43.05 5.13
CA LEU A 46 -15.44 41.67 4.71
C LEU A 46 -15.62 40.75 5.93
N SER A 47 -16.78 40.08 6.01
CA SER A 47 -16.94 38.89 6.84
C SER A 47 -16.20 37.72 6.16
N LEU A 48 -14.92 37.56 6.49
CA LEU A 48 -14.14 36.38 6.14
C LEU A 48 -14.64 35.20 6.99
N ALA A 49 -15.48 34.35 6.41
CA ALA A 49 -15.83 33.06 7.01
C ALA A 49 -14.57 32.18 7.00
N VAL A 50 -13.94 32.02 8.17
CA VAL A 50 -12.79 31.12 8.35
C VAL A 50 -13.30 29.68 8.25
N LEU A 51 -13.22 29.11 7.05
CA LEU A 51 -13.28 27.66 6.86
C LEU A 51 -12.02 27.08 7.48
N SER A 52 -12.11 26.62 8.72
CA SER A 52 -11.03 25.86 9.35
C SER A 52 -10.98 24.48 8.68
N PRO A 53 -9.83 24.04 8.13
CA PRO A 53 -9.69 22.68 7.68
C PRO A 53 -9.76 21.77 8.90
N VAL A 54 -10.76 20.88 8.93
CA VAL A 54 -10.73 19.75 9.86
C VAL A 54 -9.64 18.81 9.35
N ALA A 55 -8.56 18.66 10.11
CA ALA A 55 -7.58 17.63 9.83
C ALA A 55 -8.28 16.27 9.94
N ALA A 56 -8.20 15.46 8.89
CA ALA A 56 -8.62 14.07 8.95
C ALA A 56 -7.66 13.36 9.91
N VAL A 57 -8.14 12.98 11.09
CA VAL A 57 -7.41 12.09 11.99
C VAL A 57 -7.46 10.70 11.34
N ALA A 58 -6.30 10.11 11.05
CA ALA A 58 -6.22 8.71 10.67
C ALA A 58 -6.88 7.87 11.78
N GLN A 59 -7.79 6.97 11.41
CA GLN A 59 -8.48 6.15 12.39
C GLN A 59 -7.53 5.08 12.89
N GLU A 60 -6.85 5.35 14.00
CA GLU A 60 -6.05 4.38 14.73
C GLU A 60 -6.95 3.24 15.23
N VAL A 61 -6.62 2.00 14.87
CA VAL A 61 -7.40 0.81 15.26
C VAL A 61 -6.86 0.27 16.59
N THR A 62 -7.68 0.26 17.64
CA THR A 62 -7.24 -0.25 18.95
C THR A 62 -7.32 -1.78 19.00
N LEU A 63 -6.20 -2.44 19.26
CA LEU A 63 -6.11 -3.89 19.36
C LEU A 63 -6.60 -4.39 20.73
N ALA A 64 -7.29 -5.52 20.76
CA ALA A 64 -7.64 -6.19 22.02
C ALA A 64 -6.53 -7.16 22.45
N PRO A 65 -5.92 -6.97 23.65
CA PRO A 65 -4.95 -7.93 24.18
C PRO A 65 -5.63 -9.26 24.44
N ALA A 66 -4.88 -10.37 24.32
CA ALA A 66 -5.39 -11.69 24.70
C ALA A 66 -5.87 -11.69 26.17
N ASP A 67 -7.06 -12.24 26.41
CA ASP A 67 -7.64 -12.34 27.75
C ASP A 67 -8.16 -13.78 28.00
N PRO A 68 -7.52 -14.54 28.92
CA PRO A 68 -6.33 -14.17 29.68
C PRO A 68 -5.07 -14.12 28.83
N GLN A 69 -4.05 -13.36 29.28
CA GLN A 69 -2.72 -13.39 28.67
C GLN A 69 -2.11 -14.80 28.78
N PRO A 70 -1.64 -15.40 27.67
CA PRO A 70 -0.98 -16.70 27.70
C PRO A 70 0.33 -16.60 28.49
N LYS A 71 0.71 -17.71 29.14
CA LYS A 71 2.03 -17.80 29.78
C LYS A 71 3.08 -18.01 28.70
N ALA A 72 4.09 -17.16 28.64
CA ALA A 72 5.18 -17.29 27.66
C ALA A 72 5.83 -18.69 27.66
N SER A 73 5.93 -19.35 28.82
CA SER A 73 6.47 -20.71 28.93
C SER A 73 5.60 -21.81 28.33
N ALA A 74 4.35 -21.50 27.98
CA ALA A 74 3.38 -22.42 27.39
C ALA A 74 3.25 -22.24 25.87
N LEU A 75 3.93 -21.25 25.30
CA LEU A 75 3.92 -20.95 23.87
C LEU A 75 5.18 -21.47 23.19
N ALA A 76 5.02 -21.93 21.95
CA ALA A 76 6.14 -22.23 21.07
C ALA A 76 6.43 -21.05 20.13
N PRO A 77 7.69 -20.82 19.72
CA PRO A 77 8.00 -19.82 18.71
C PRO A 77 7.33 -20.09 17.35
N GLY A 78 6.98 -19.04 16.63
CA GLY A 78 6.34 -19.08 15.30
C GLY A 78 4.83 -19.18 15.35
N LEU A 79 4.20 -19.28 14.17
CA LEU A 79 2.74 -19.36 13.99
C LEU A 79 2.32 -20.75 13.53
N ALA A 80 1.23 -21.25 14.10
CA ALA A 80 0.61 -22.48 13.64
C ALA A 80 -0.05 -22.26 12.28
N VAL A 81 -0.06 -23.30 11.44
CA VAL A 81 -0.64 -23.22 10.10
C VAL A 81 -1.34 -24.50 9.70
N ASN A 82 -2.55 -24.39 9.14
CA ASN A 82 -3.22 -25.46 8.41
C ASN A 82 -3.23 -25.14 6.92
N TYR A 83 -2.97 -26.14 6.09
CA TYR A 83 -2.92 -25.99 4.64
C TYR A 83 -4.07 -26.70 3.94
N ALA A 84 -4.60 -26.08 2.89
CA ALA A 84 -5.48 -26.72 1.92
C ALA A 84 -4.90 -26.59 0.51
N THR A 85 -5.06 -27.64 -0.30
CA THR A 85 -4.82 -27.53 -1.74
C THR A 85 -6.01 -26.84 -2.40
N ILE A 86 -5.77 -25.74 -3.10
CA ILE A 86 -6.83 -24.98 -3.75
C ILE A 86 -7.02 -25.35 -5.24
N PRO A 87 -8.26 -25.44 -5.73
CA PRO A 87 -8.53 -25.55 -7.16
C PRO A 87 -7.98 -24.35 -7.96
N SER A 88 -7.71 -24.55 -9.26
CA SER A 88 -7.10 -23.53 -10.12
C SER A 88 -7.99 -22.29 -10.38
N ASN A 89 -9.27 -22.36 -10.05
CA ASN A 89 -10.23 -21.27 -10.12
C ASN A 89 -10.35 -20.45 -8.82
N VAL A 90 -9.68 -20.86 -7.73
CA VAL A 90 -9.58 -20.03 -6.51
C VAL A 90 -8.75 -18.80 -6.83
N ARG A 91 -9.35 -17.63 -6.60
CA ARG A 91 -8.79 -16.30 -6.91
C ARG A 91 -9.20 -15.26 -5.86
N SER A 92 -9.71 -15.71 -4.71
CA SER A 92 -10.09 -14.81 -3.62
C SER A 92 -9.95 -15.49 -2.28
N ILE A 93 -9.80 -14.68 -1.24
CA ILE A 93 -9.75 -15.07 0.17
C ILE A 93 -10.99 -15.90 0.54
N ASP A 94 -12.19 -15.49 0.11
CA ASP A 94 -13.41 -16.24 0.38
C ASP A 94 -13.39 -17.66 -0.20
N LEU A 95 -12.81 -17.85 -1.39
CA LEU A 95 -12.69 -19.17 -2.01
C LEU A 95 -11.57 -19.99 -1.38
N ALA A 96 -10.49 -19.35 -0.95
CA ALA A 96 -9.42 -19.97 -0.18
C ALA A 96 -9.94 -20.49 1.18
N ARG A 97 -10.68 -19.65 1.92
CA ARG A 97 -11.35 -20.01 3.17
C ARG A 97 -12.30 -21.20 3.01
N LYS A 98 -13.15 -21.19 1.99
CA LYS A 98 -14.03 -22.34 1.67
C LYS A 98 -13.27 -23.63 1.35
N SER A 99 -12.02 -23.52 0.89
CA SER A 99 -11.17 -24.69 0.63
C SER A 99 -10.58 -25.21 1.93
N LEU A 100 -10.11 -24.31 2.81
CA LEU A 100 -9.63 -24.62 4.16
C LEU A 100 -10.72 -25.28 5.01
N GLU A 101 -11.93 -24.71 5.05
CA GLU A 101 -13.09 -25.26 5.77
C GLU A 101 -13.50 -26.65 5.29
N ARG A 102 -13.31 -26.93 4.00
CA ARG A 102 -13.69 -28.22 3.41
C ARG A 102 -12.71 -29.32 3.79
N ARG A 103 -11.41 -29.02 3.74
CA ARG A 103 -10.32 -29.93 4.06
C ARG A 103 -9.03 -29.14 4.17
N SER A 104 -8.55 -28.99 5.40
CA SER A 104 -7.21 -28.56 5.71
C SER A 104 -6.48 -29.63 6.53
N GLU A 105 -5.15 -29.60 6.47
CA GLU A 105 -4.28 -30.47 7.26
C GLU A 105 -3.23 -29.61 7.96
N PRO A 106 -2.82 -29.94 9.19
CA PRO A 106 -1.79 -29.19 9.89
C PRO A 106 -0.44 -29.26 9.16
N GLY A 107 0.22 -28.12 9.05
CA GLY A 107 1.58 -27.97 8.54
C GLY A 107 2.61 -27.79 9.65
N ALA A 108 3.89 -27.75 9.28
CA ALA A 108 4.92 -27.28 10.20
C ALA A 108 4.74 -25.77 10.48
N PRO A 109 4.91 -25.29 11.73
CA PRO A 109 4.78 -23.86 12.02
C PRO A 109 5.69 -22.99 11.15
N ILE A 110 5.20 -21.82 10.74
CA ILE A 110 6.04 -20.79 10.10
C ILE A 110 6.74 -19.97 11.18
N ALA A 111 7.95 -19.49 10.94
CA ALA A 111 8.72 -18.76 11.95
C ALA A 111 8.09 -17.40 12.33
N GLY A 112 7.38 -16.79 11.39
CA GLY A 112 6.75 -15.49 11.53
C GLY A 112 6.20 -15.02 10.19
N LEU A 113 6.18 -13.70 10.00
CA LEU A 113 5.75 -13.05 8.77
C LEU A 113 6.95 -12.34 8.11
N SER A 114 8.04 -13.08 7.89
CA SER A 114 9.27 -12.60 7.25
C SER A 114 9.58 -13.36 5.95
N LEU A 115 8.56 -13.96 5.33
CA LEU A 115 8.71 -14.90 4.23
C LEU A 115 8.81 -14.14 2.89
N GLU A 116 10.06 -13.84 2.52
CA GLU A 116 10.41 -13.14 1.28
C GLU A 116 9.92 -13.82 0.00
N ASP A 117 9.89 -13.06 -1.10
CA ASP A 117 9.42 -13.56 -2.41
C ASP A 117 10.31 -14.70 -2.93
N THR A 118 9.70 -15.87 -3.01
CA THR A 118 10.31 -17.12 -3.46
C THR A 118 10.57 -17.12 -4.97
N LYS A 119 11.29 -18.13 -5.47
CA LYS A 119 11.37 -18.40 -6.92
C LYS A 119 10.29 -19.40 -7.32
N GLY A 120 9.91 -19.36 -8.59
CA GLY A 120 8.93 -20.31 -9.13
C GLY A 120 9.40 -21.75 -8.95
N GLY A 121 8.56 -22.58 -8.32
CA GLY A 121 8.85 -23.99 -8.00
C GLY A 121 9.34 -24.23 -6.57
N ASP A 122 9.68 -23.18 -5.82
CA ASP A 122 9.93 -23.27 -4.39
C ASP A 122 8.62 -23.54 -3.63
N LYS A 123 8.72 -24.14 -2.44
CA LYS A 123 7.56 -24.41 -1.60
C LYS A 123 6.91 -23.11 -1.12
N VAL A 124 5.58 -23.08 -1.11
CA VAL A 124 4.80 -22.00 -0.52
C VAL A 124 4.81 -22.17 1.00
N LEU A 125 5.42 -21.21 1.71
CA LEU A 125 5.61 -21.25 3.16
C LEU A 125 6.25 -22.59 3.59
N THR A 126 5.76 -23.24 4.64
CA THR A 126 6.18 -24.58 5.08
C THR A 126 5.33 -25.72 4.49
N SER A 127 4.56 -25.45 3.43
CA SER A 127 3.77 -26.48 2.77
C SER A 127 4.63 -27.43 1.91
N GLU A 128 4.06 -28.57 1.51
CA GLU A 128 4.71 -29.49 0.58
C GLU A 128 4.49 -29.15 -0.91
N ARG A 129 3.90 -27.98 -1.21
CA ARG A 129 3.51 -27.59 -2.57
C ARG A 129 4.16 -26.27 -2.97
N ALA A 130 4.51 -26.18 -4.25
CA ALA A 130 5.03 -24.94 -4.84
C ALA A 130 3.92 -24.01 -5.35
N GLU A 131 2.71 -24.53 -5.53
CA GLU A 131 1.58 -23.76 -6.02
C GLU A 131 0.26 -24.29 -5.46
N GLN A 132 -0.77 -23.45 -5.55
CA GLN A 132 -2.16 -23.80 -5.23
C GLN A 132 -2.33 -24.17 -3.76
N VAL A 133 -1.89 -23.27 -2.89
CA VAL A 133 -1.95 -23.41 -1.43
C VAL A 133 -2.87 -22.33 -0.86
N ALA A 134 -3.77 -22.73 0.03
CA ALA A 134 -4.34 -21.82 1.02
C ALA A 134 -3.79 -22.18 2.39
N ALA A 135 -3.57 -21.17 3.23
CA ALA A 135 -3.07 -21.28 4.57
C ALA A 135 -4.04 -20.60 5.54
N ASP A 136 -4.40 -21.31 6.60
CA ASP A 136 -5.06 -20.78 7.79
C ASP A 136 -4.00 -20.68 8.88
N ILE A 137 -3.60 -19.46 9.21
CA ILE A 137 -2.47 -19.15 10.09
C ILE A 137 -3.04 -18.60 11.40
N SER A 138 -2.56 -19.13 12.52
CA SER A 138 -3.03 -18.71 13.85
C SER A 138 -1.90 -18.70 14.87
N GLY A 139 -2.04 -17.83 15.87
CA GLY A 139 -1.10 -17.71 16.97
C GLY A 139 -1.23 -16.38 17.69
N PHE A 140 -0.10 -15.83 18.08
CA PHE A 140 0.03 -14.58 18.78
C PHE A 140 1.18 -13.76 18.23
N ILE A 141 1.01 -12.45 18.23
CA ILE A 141 2.09 -11.47 18.15
C ILE A 141 2.29 -10.86 19.54
N LYS A 142 3.54 -10.67 19.94
CA LYS A 142 3.91 -10.04 21.21
C LYS A 142 4.36 -8.59 20.98
N PHE A 143 3.75 -7.66 21.71
CA PHE A 143 4.22 -6.30 21.84
C PHE A 143 4.89 -6.09 23.20
N ASP A 144 6.11 -5.56 23.22
CA ASP A 144 6.87 -5.35 24.45
C ASP A 144 6.46 -4.09 25.22
N ALA A 145 5.74 -3.16 24.56
CA ALA A 145 5.27 -1.92 25.15
C ALA A 145 3.87 -1.56 24.65
N ALA A 146 3.17 -0.73 25.43
CA ALA A 146 2.01 0.00 24.93
C ALA A 146 2.47 1.11 23.98
N GLY A 147 1.64 1.48 23.01
CA GLY A 147 1.94 2.56 22.07
C GLY A 147 1.16 2.42 20.77
N THR A 148 1.42 3.36 19.87
CA THR A 148 0.95 3.28 18.48
C THR A 148 2.05 2.64 17.64
N TYR A 149 1.66 1.73 16.76
CA TYR A 149 2.55 1.06 15.82
C TYR A 149 1.98 1.21 14.41
N THR A 150 2.84 1.44 13.43
CA THR A 150 2.48 1.34 12.01
C THR A 150 2.83 -0.06 11.53
N LEU A 151 1.87 -0.72 10.88
CA LEU A 151 2.04 -2.03 10.25
C LEU A 151 1.85 -1.89 8.74
N ASP A 152 2.60 -2.64 7.95
CA ASP A 152 2.26 -2.96 6.56
C ASP A 152 2.52 -4.45 6.33
N PHE A 153 1.95 -4.98 5.25
CA PHE A 153 2.12 -6.36 4.86
C PHE A 153 2.44 -6.44 3.37
N LEU A 154 3.15 -7.48 2.97
CA LEU A 154 3.28 -7.83 1.57
C LEU A 154 2.79 -9.24 1.35
N SER A 155 2.04 -9.44 0.27
CA SER A 155 1.47 -10.76 -0.04
C SER A 155 1.49 -11.07 -1.53
N ASN A 156 1.70 -12.35 -1.82
CA ASN A 156 1.50 -12.98 -3.13
C ASN A 156 0.94 -14.40 -2.91
N ASP A 157 -0.31 -14.71 -3.20
CA ASP A 157 -1.36 -13.83 -3.75
C ASP A 157 -2.08 -13.14 -2.58
N GLY A 158 -3.32 -13.51 -2.26
CA GLY A 158 -4.12 -12.75 -1.30
C GLY A 158 -3.85 -13.05 0.19
N LEU A 159 -4.09 -12.04 1.02
CA LEU A 159 -4.00 -12.06 2.48
C LEU A 159 -5.22 -11.36 3.12
N GLN A 160 -5.79 -11.95 4.15
CA GLN A 160 -6.64 -11.27 5.13
C GLN A 160 -6.09 -11.61 6.51
N ILE A 161 -5.76 -10.60 7.30
CA ILE A 161 -5.11 -10.76 8.60
C ILE A 161 -5.77 -9.89 9.66
N ALA A 162 -5.95 -10.47 10.84
CA ALA A 162 -6.45 -9.80 12.03
C ALA A 162 -5.48 -9.97 13.20
N ILE A 163 -5.33 -8.90 13.99
CA ILE A 163 -4.59 -8.90 15.25
C ILE A 163 -5.50 -8.35 16.34
N GLY A 164 -5.56 -9.01 17.50
CA GLY A 164 -6.42 -8.59 18.61
C GLY A 164 -7.89 -8.46 18.21
N GLY A 165 -8.36 -9.30 17.29
CA GLY A 165 -9.72 -9.29 16.76
C GLY A 165 -10.05 -8.13 15.81
N GLN A 166 -9.07 -7.32 15.41
CA GLN A 166 -9.23 -6.25 14.42
C GLN A 166 -8.56 -6.65 13.11
N GLU A 167 -9.24 -6.45 11.98
CA GLU A 167 -8.62 -6.60 10.66
C GLU A 167 -7.57 -5.50 10.47
N VAL A 168 -6.33 -5.92 10.23
CA VAL A 168 -5.18 -5.03 10.03
C VAL A 168 -4.58 -5.13 8.63
N GLY A 169 -5.15 -5.99 7.77
CA GLY A 169 -4.73 -6.09 6.38
C GLY A 169 -5.71 -6.93 5.57
N PHE A 170 -6.06 -6.42 4.38
CA PHE A 170 -6.88 -7.13 3.42
C PHE A 170 -6.39 -6.82 2.00
N TYR A 171 -5.84 -7.84 1.34
CA TYR A 171 -5.36 -7.77 -0.04
C TYR A 171 -5.85 -9.00 -0.78
N ASP A 172 -6.89 -8.83 -1.58
CA ASP A 172 -7.57 -9.93 -2.25
C ASP A 172 -7.26 -9.98 -3.75
N GLY A 173 -7.46 -11.14 -4.35
CA GLY A 173 -7.19 -11.38 -5.77
C GLY A 173 -5.85 -12.04 -6.04
N VAL A 174 -5.51 -12.14 -7.33
CA VAL A 174 -4.27 -12.74 -7.82
C VAL A 174 -3.37 -11.61 -8.30
N HIS A 175 -2.18 -11.50 -7.71
CA HIS A 175 -1.25 -10.40 -7.93
C HIS A 175 0.17 -10.82 -7.53
N PRO A 176 1.22 -10.19 -8.10
CA PRO A 176 2.59 -10.40 -7.62
C PRO A 176 2.74 -9.90 -6.17
N CYS A 177 3.92 -10.15 -5.58
CA CYS A 177 4.26 -9.63 -4.26
C CYS A 177 4.13 -8.11 -4.24
N GLY A 178 3.31 -7.59 -3.33
CA GLY A 178 3.02 -6.17 -3.23
C GLY A 178 2.44 -5.80 -1.87
N TYR A 179 2.59 -4.53 -1.54
CA TYR A 179 2.10 -3.94 -0.30
C TYR A 179 0.58 -3.97 -0.20
N VAL A 180 0.08 -4.35 0.97
CA VAL A 180 -1.33 -4.35 1.34
C VAL A 180 -1.79 -2.93 1.66
N GLY A 181 -0.92 -2.14 2.31
CA GLY A 181 -1.16 -0.77 2.71
C GLY A 181 -1.01 -0.59 4.22
N GLU A 182 -0.38 0.50 4.60
CA GLU A 182 -0.09 0.84 5.99
C GLU A 182 -1.36 1.03 6.84
N ILE A 183 -1.28 0.60 8.10
CA ILE A 183 -2.29 0.84 9.13
C ILE A 183 -1.63 1.21 10.46
N GLU A 184 -2.19 2.21 11.14
CA GLU A 184 -1.82 2.55 12.51
C GLU A 184 -2.69 1.79 13.51
N VAL A 185 -2.07 1.13 14.47
CA VAL A 185 -2.74 0.35 15.53
C VAL A 185 -2.36 0.82 16.92
N ALA A 186 -3.35 0.94 17.80
CA ALA A 186 -3.14 1.23 19.22
C ALA A 186 -2.96 -0.08 20.00
N VAL A 187 -1.82 -0.22 20.67
CA VAL A 187 -1.52 -1.30 21.61
C VAL A 187 -1.71 -0.76 23.03
N PRO A 188 -2.82 -1.07 23.72
CA PRO A 188 -3.13 -0.49 25.03
C PRO A 188 -2.21 -0.96 26.16
N GLN A 189 -1.57 -2.12 26.03
CA GLN A 189 -0.62 -2.66 27.01
C GLN A 189 0.36 -3.62 26.36
N ALA A 190 1.54 -3.80 26.98
CA ALA A 190 2.44 -4.87 26.58
C ALA A 190 1.78 -6.25 26.77
N GLY A 191 2.07 -7.19 25.88
CA GLY A 191 1.54 -8.55 25.95
C GLY A 191 1.34 -9.21 24.60
N PHE A 192 0.65 -10.35 24.63
CA PHE A 192 0.28 -11.13 23.48
C PHE A 192 -1.09 -10.71 22.95
N TYR A 193 -1.18 -10.65 21.64
CA TYR A 193 -2.39 -10.34 20.89
C TYR A 193 -2.63 -11.47 19.90
N ALA A 194 -3.84 -12.00 19.87
CA ALA A 194 -4.18 -13.10 18.96
C ALA A 194 -3.98 -12.63 17.52
N LEU A 195 -3.36 -13.48 16.70
CA LEU A 195 -3.15 -13.25 15.27
C LEU A 195 -3.85 -14.37 14.51
N GLU A 196 -4.67 -13.99 13.55
CA GLU A 196 -5.39 -14.90 12.65
C GLU A 196 -5.22 -14.41 11.22
N ALA A 197 -4.88 -15.29 10.29
CA ALA A 197 -4.78 -14.91 8.88
C ALA A 197 -5.26 -16.02 7.95
N THR A 198 -5.98 -15.62 6.90
CA THR A 198 -6.21 -16.43 5.72
C THR A 198 -5.28 -15.93 4.62
N TYR A 199 -4.45 -16.82 4.07
CA TYR A 199 -3.58 -16.53 2.94
C TYR A 199 -3.83 -17.52 1.81
N PHE A 200 -3.62 -17.10 0.57
CA PHE A 200 -3.51 -18.04 -0.54
C PHE A 200 -2.45 -17.66 -1.55
N GLN A 201 -1.90 -18.69 -2.17
CA GLN A 201 -1.04 -18.58 -3.34
C GLN A 201 -1.57 -19.52 -4.42
N ARG A 202 -1.71 -18.99 -5.63
CA ARG A 202 -2.28 -19.72 -6.75
C ARG A 202 -1.20 -20.29 -7.66
N LYS A 203 -0.26 -19.48 -8.14
CA LYS A 203 0.78 -19.84 -9.12
C LYS A 203 1.99 -18.92 -9.06
N GLY A 204 3.13 -19.39 -9.57
CA GLY A 204 4.33 -18.59 -9.72
C GLY A 204 5.16 -18.57 -8.44
N THR A 205 5.41 -17.38 -7.91
CA THR A 205 6.15 -17.17 -6.65
C THR A 205 5.18 -16.99 -5.48
N ALA A 206 5.72 -16.73 -4.29
CA ALA A 206 5.00 -16.63 -3.04
C ALA A 206 5.77 -15.71 -2.10
N CYS A 207 5.07 -14.80 -1.44
CA CYS A 207 5.61 -13.98 -0.35
C CYS A 207 4.53 -13.76 0.71
N LEU A 208 4.94 -13.62 1.97
CA LEU A 208 4.11 -13.24 3.09
C LEU A 208 4.99 -12.54 4.13
N MET A 209 4.94 -11.20 4.12
CA MET A 209 5.79 -10.36 4.96
C MET A 209 4.94 -9.37 5.77
N MET A 210 5.44 -9.00 6.94
CA MET A 210 4.93 -7.94 7.79
C MET A 210 6.07 -6.98 8.07
N GLU A 211 5.83 -5.69 7.87
CA GLU A 211 6.68 -4.62 8.34
C GLU A 211 6.00 -3.93 9.54
N ILE A 212 6.80 -3.53 10.52
CA ILE A 212 6.35 -2.88 11.74
C ILE A 212 7.33 -1.78 12.17
N GLY A 213 6.80 -0.66 12.64
CA GLY A 213 7.60 0.49 13.04
C GLY A 213 6.82 1.45 13.95
N PRO A 214 7.51 2.48 14.50
CA PRO A 214 6.86 3.54 15.27
C PRO A 214 6.03 4.50 14.40
N ASP A 215 6.34 4.57 13.10
CA ASP A 215 5.68 5.38 12.07
C ASP A 215 6.05 4.83 10.66
N SER A 216 5.53 5.45 9.60
CA SER A 216 5.80 5.07 8.20
C SER A 216 7.26 5.20 7.76
N ASP A 217 8.03 6.11 8.37
CA ASP A 217 9.45 6.30 8.04
C ASP A 217 10.35 5.27 8.75
N GLY A 218 9.83 4.61 9.79
CA GLY A 218 10.53 3.63 10.62
C GLY A 218 10.05 2.18 10.45
N LEU A 219 9.37 1.84 9.35
CA LEU A 219 8.96 0.46 9.07
C LEU A 219 10.17 -0.44 8.81
N GLU A 220 10.25 -1.55 9.55
CA GLU A 220 11.23 -2.62 9.35
C GLU A 220 10.54 -3.97 9.28
N LEU A 221 11.14 -4.94 8.58
CA LEU A 221 10.62 -6.31 8.55
C LEU A 221 10.49 -6.86 9.97
N ALA A 222 9.30 -7.38 10.31
CA ALA A 222 9.02 -7.92 11.63
C ALA A 222 9.98 -9.08 11.95
N SER A 223 10.61 -9.01 13.12
CA SER A 223 11.45 -10.09 13.63
C SER A 223 10.60 -11.33 13.95
N ASP A 224 11.07 -12.52 13.58
CA ASP A 224 10.33 -13.77 13.84
C ASP A 224 10.13 -14.08 15.33
N ASP A 225 10.98 -13.52 16.21
CA ASP A 225 10.95 -13.77 17.66
C ASP A 225 9.77 -13.11 18.40
N ILE A 226 8.93 -12.34 17.70
CA ILE A 226 7.71 -11.75 18.25
C ILE A 226 6.47 -12.63 18.03
N PHE A 227 6.59 -13.73 17.28
CA PHE A 227 5.47 -14.61 16.92
C PHE A 227 5.47 -15.93 17.70
N PHE A 228 4.28 -16.37 18.11
CA PHE A 228 4.09 -17.53 18.99
C PHE A 228 2.79 -18.30 18.71
N HIS A 229 2.71 -19.58 19.08
CA HIS A 229 1.49 -20.39 19.02
C HIS A 229 1.36 -21.37 20.21
#